data_AF-A0A0D2JUG8-F1
#
_entry.id   AF-A0A0D2JUG8-F1
#
_cell.length_a   1.000
_cell.length_b   1.000
_cell.length_c   1.000
_cell.angle_alpha   90.00
_cell.angle_beta   90.00
_cell.angle_gamma   90.00
#
_symmetry.space_group_name_H-M   'P 1'
#
loop_
_entity.id
_entity.type
_entity.pdbx_description
1 polymer ?
#
loop_
_entity_poly.entity_id
_entity_poly.type
_entity_poly.pdbx_seq_one_letter_code
_entity_poly.pdbx_strand_id
1 'polypeptide(L)'
;MQAAGQAPDETIFTHLARAAAARGDPDAALSFAREVVAAERGGGGGGGGKMVARLRTFQPALVGLALAGRADEALAVADELAALGRDYLDLTESEYALLLEAVARGGSYAQFAALLGRMQADLNQLRPSTLALVERFFATPGAAAAFAEGGPMAGRGVGWEAARWVAVDRSGFSADAGEPLGCIDLSPAGWQSLLGTIFDAMGAARHGTEQARRDFEAWLSCHGPYEAIIDGANAALFGRHDPPHTLDLGQVRAVWDAVQLRFPDLRPLVVLSSGKRREVAARDPSDADAAWLLRLQRERRLYVTPRDCHDDWFWLYAAVRAGEKGVLVTNDELRDHIYALLRPKHFFRWKERHIARFTLPQRPAAAPGRAGAAAAAWLHLPSPFTPCVQQLPGSGAWMVPAADRDDWLLIRPRAG
;
A
#
# COMPACT_ATOMS: atom_id res chain seq x y z
N MET A 1 35.95 -18.62 -16.91
CA MET A 1 34.78 -18.03 -17.60
C MET A 1 35.19 -16.90 -18.53
N GLN A 2 35.73 -15.78 -18.04
CA GLN A 2 36.20 -14.67 -18.88
C GLN A 2 37.29 -15.12 -19.89
N ALA A 3 38.24 -15.94 -19.44
CA ALA A 3 39.25 -16.56 -20.31
C ALA A 3 38.66 -17.48 -21.41
N ALA A 4 37.40 -17.90 -21.27
CA ALA A 4 36.66 -18.70 -22.25
C ALA A 4 35.66 -17.85 -23.08
N GLY A 5 35.74 -16.51 -23.02
CA GLY A 5 34.87 -15.60 -23.78
C GLY A 5 33.42 -15.53 -23.32
N GLN A 6 33.07 -16.13 -22.17
CA GLN A 6 31.73 -16.07 -21.60
C GLN A 6 31.53 -14.76 -20.81
N ALA A 7 30.53 -13.97 -21.21
CA ALA A 7 30.14 -12.74 -20.52
C ALA A 7 29.50 -13.06 -19.16
N PRO A 8 29.90 -12.39 -18.07
CA PRO A 8 29.25 -12.53 -16.77
C PRO A 8 27.83 -11.97 -16.79
N ASP A 9 26.96 -12.53 -15.95
CA ASP A 9 25.63 -12.02 -15.67
C ASP A 9 25.50 -11.58 -14.19
N GLU A 10 24.36 -11.00 -13.82
CA GLU A 10 24.12 -10.53 -12.44
C GLU A 10 24.26 -11.64 -11.39
N THR A 11 23.95 -12.90 -11.74
CA THR A 11 24.06 -14.04 -10.82
C THR A 11 25.51 -14.23 -10.37
N ILE A 12 26.45 -14.12 -11.31
CA ILE A 12 27.88 -14.29 -11.05
C ILE A 12 28.39 -13.18 -10.14
N PHE A 13 28.03 -11.93 -10.40
CA PHE A 13 28.36 -10.81 -9.52
C PHE A 13 27.76 -10.97 -8.12
N THR A 14 26.55 -11.51 -8.02
CA THR A 14 25.94 -11.85 -6.71
C THR A 14 26.74 -12.92 -5.96
N HIS A 15 27.26 -13.94 -6.65
CA HIS A 15 28.13 -14.95 -6.04
C HIS A 15 29.48 -14.36 -5.61
N LEU A 16 30.08 -13.48 -6.41
CA LEU A 16 31.30 -12.77 -6.05
C LEU A 16 31.09 -11.87 -4.82
N ALA A 17 29.97 -11.16 -4.76
CA ALA A 17 29.59 -10.34 -3.61
C ALA A 17 29.41 -11.19 -2.35
N ARG A 18 28.77 -12.36 -2.45
CA ARG A 18 28.67 -13.33 -1.33
C ARG A 18 30.05 -13.83 -0.87
N ALA A 19 30.95 -14.15 -1.80
CA ALA A 19 32.30 -14.60 -1.47
C ALA A 19 33.13 -13.50 -0.79
N ALA A 20 33.00 -12.25 -1.24
CA ALA A 20 33.62 -11.09 -0.60
C ALA A 20 33.09 -10.87 0.83
N ALA A 21 31.76 -10.86 1.00
CA ALA A 21 31.12 -10.71 2.31
C ALA A 21 31.51 -11.85 3.27
N ALA A 22 31.60 -13.09 2.79
CA ALA A 22 32.04 -14.23 3.61
C ALA A 22 33.50 -14.13 4.09
N ARG A 23 34.34 -13.34 3.39
CA ARG A 23 35.70 -13.00 3.81
C ARG A 23 35.77 -11.77 4.71
N GLY A 24 34.63 -11.20 5.09
CA GLY A 24 34.56 -9.98 5.90
C GLY A 24 34.87 -8.70 5.12
N ASP A 25 34.74 -8.71 3.79
CA ASP A 25 35.00 -7.57 2.92
C ASP A 25 33.68 -7.04 2.31
N PRO A 26 32.93 -6.20 3.05
CA PRO A 26 31.70 -5.61 2.55
C PRO A 26 31.93 -4.60 1.42
N ASP A 27 33.12 -3.97 1.34
CA ASP A 27 33.43 -2.98 0.33
C ASP A 27 33.59 -3.62 -1.04
N ALA A 28 34.32 -4.73 -1.12
CA ALA A 28 34.39 -5.53 -2.33
C ALA A 28 33.02 -6.13 -2.69
N ALA A 29 32.22 -6.55 -1.70
CA ALA A 29 30.87 -7.02 -1.97
C ALA A 29 29.99 -5.93 -2.61
N LEU A 30 30.11 -4.69 -2.13
CA LEU A 30 29.38 -3.54 -2.66
C LEU A 30 29.89 -3.12 -4.04
N SER A 31 31.20 -3.21 -4.30
CA SER A 31 31.77 -2.88 -5.61
C SER A 31 31.18 -3.76 -6.71
N PHE A 32 31.05 -5.07 -6.46
CA PHE A 32 30.42 -5.99 -7.42
C PHE A 32 28.95 -5.63 -7.70
N ALA A 33 28.19 -5.20 -6.70
CA ALA A 33 26.80 -4.75 -6.91
C ALA A 33 26.75 -3.48 -7.77
N ARG A 34 27.65 -2.53 -7.53
CA ARG A 34 27.77 -1.28 -8.32
C ARG A 34 28.23 -1.53 -9.74
N GLU A 35 29.07 -2.53 -9.98
CA GLU A 35 29.44 -2.98 -11.33
C GLU A 35 28.21 -3.45 -12.12
N VAL A 36 27.28 -4.16 -11.48
CA VAL A 36 26.02 -4.55 -12.13
C VAL A 36 25.19 -3.32 -12.52
N VAL A 37 25.06 -2.35 -11.62
CA VAL A 37 24.34 -1.09 -11.90
C VAL A 37 24.98 -0.32 -13.05
N ALA A 38 26.32 -0.23 -13.08
CA ALA A 38 27.05 0.47 -14.13
C ALA A 38 26.86 -0.21 -15.49
N ALA A 39 26.97 -1.55 -15.54
CA ALA A 39 26.76 -2.33 -16.76
C ALA A 39 25.32 -2.21 -17.29
N GLU A 40 24.34 -2.18 -16.38
CA GLU A 40 22.95 -1.99 -16.74
C GLU A 40 22.69 -0.63 -17.39
N ARG A 41 23.24 0.44 -16.80
CA ARG A 41 23.15 1.81 -17.35
C ARG A 41 23.83 1.93 -18.71
N GLY A 42 24.90 1.17 -18.94
CA GLY A 42 25.65 1.12 -20.20
C GLY A 42 24.97 0.35 -21.33
N GLY A 43 23.72 -0.09 -21.17
CA GLY A 43 22.99 -0.83 -22.21
C GLY A 43 23.45 -2.29 -22.34
N GLY A 44 24.03 -2.88 -21.28
CA GLY A 44 24.62 -4.22 -21.21
C GLY A 44 23.66 -5.42 -21.38
N GLY A 45 22.66 -5.29 -22.24
CA GLY A 45 21.77 -6.38 -22.69
C GLY A 45 22.15 -7.01 -24.04
N GLY A 46 23.19 -6.51 -24.72
CA GLY A 46 23.56 -6.94 -26.08
C GLY A 46 24.42 -8.22 -26.19
N GLY A 47 24.86 -8.80 -25.06
CA GLY A 47 25.83 -9.90 -25.05
C GLY A 47 25.49 -11.00 -24.05
N GLY A 48 24.39 -11.73 -24.28
CA GLY A 48 24.07 -13.01 -23.63
C GLY A 48 23.72 -13.01 -22.13
N GLY A 49 24.39 -12.21 -21.29
CA GLY A 49 24.14 -12.08 -19.86
C GLY A 49 23.27 -10.87 -19.53
N LYS A 50 22.16 -11.06 -18.80
CA LYS A 50 21.27 -9.96 -18.39
C LYS A 50 21.83 -9.27 -17.15
N MET A 51 22.54 -8.15 -17.35
CA MET A 51 23.05 -7.29 -16.29
C MET A 51 21.94 -6.36 -15.77
N VAL A 52 21.08 -6.89 -14.90
CA VAL A 52 20.00 -6.12 -14.27
C VAL A 52 20.17 -6.17 -12.77
N ALA A 53 20.40 -5.03 -12.14
CA ALA A 53 20.59 -4.93 -10.69
C ALA A 53 19.38 -5.53 -9.95
N ARG A 54 19.64 -6.26 -8.87
CA ARG A 54 18.59 -6.83 -8.02
C ARG A 54 18.93 -6.55 -6.56
N LEU A 55 17.91 -6.53 -5.70
CA LEU A 55 18.13 -6.34 -4.27
C LEU A 55 19.08 -7.39 -3.68
N ARG A 56 18.96 -8.65 -4.14
CA ARG A 56 19.86 -9.76 -3.77
C ARG A 56 21.34 -9.52 -4.10
N THR A 57 21.65 -8.65 -5.06
CA THR A 57 23.04 -8.32 -5.44
C THR A 57 23.70 -7.45 -4.36
N PHE A 58 22.93 -6.59 -3.68
CA PHE A 58 23.40 -5.70 -2.61
C PHE A 58 23.37 -6.34 -1.22
N GLN A 59 22.50 -7.33 -1.02
CA GLN A 59 22.30 -7.98 0.28
C GLN A 59 23.60 -8.50 0.93
N PRO A 60 24.58 -9.10 0.23
CA PRO A 60 25.83 -9.52 0.83
C PRO A 60 26.65 -8.37 1.44
N ALA A 61 26.68 -7.22 0.77
CA ALA A 61 27.33 -6.03 1.30
C ALA A 61 26.62 -5.52 2.56
N LEU A 62 25.29 -5.43 2.53
CA LEU A 62 24.49 -5.04 3.70
C LEU A 62 24.71 -5.96 4.90
N VAL A 63 24.84 -7.28 4.68
CA VAL A 63 25.18 -8.24 5.75
C VAL A 63 26.55 -7.91 6.36
N GLY A 64 27.59 -7.73 5.52
CA GLY A 64 28.93 -7.40 6.00
C GLY A 64 28.99 -6.06 6.74
N LEU A 65 28.32 -5.03 6.22
CA LEU A 65 28.22 -3.71 6.88
C LEU A 65 27.48 -3.80 8.22
N ALA A 66 26.39 -4.57 8.29
CA ALA A 66 25.64 -4.80 9.51
C ALA A 66 26.44 -5.54 10.58
N LEU A 67 27.23 -6.54 10.19
CA LEU A 67 28.14 -7.25 11.11
C LEU A 67 29.27 -6.36 11.61
N ALA A 68 29.78 -5.47 10.75
CA ALA A 68 30.83 -4.52 11.09
C ALA A 68 30.35 -3.27 11.85
N GLY A 69 29.03 -3.07 12.01
CA GLY A 69 28.45 -1.88 12.62
C GLY A 69 28.66 -0.59 11.81
N ARG A 70 28.90 -0.70 10.50
CA ARG A 70 29.15 0.44 9.59
C ARG A 70 27.82 1.09 9.17
N ALA A 71 27.18 1.75 10.12
CA ALA A 71 25.82 2.29 9.99
C ALA A 71 25.67 3.30 8.84
N ASP A 72 26.56 4.29 8.76
CA ASP A 72 26.50 5.34 7.72
C ASP A 72 26.51 4.74 6.31
N GLU A 73 27.36 3.75 6.09
CA GLU A 73 27.54 3.12 4.79
C GLU A 73 26.38 2.20 4.44
N ALA A 74 25.84 1.48 5.43
CA ALA A 74 24.64 0.68 5.24
C ALA A 74 23.44 1.56 4.84
N LEU A 75 23.27 2.73 5.50
CA LEU A 75 22.24 3.70 5.16
C LEU A 75 22.49 4.34 3.78
N ALA A 76 23.75 4.60 3.41
CA ALA A 76 24.09 5.11 2.08
C ALA A 76 23.72 4.11 0.97
N VAL A 77 23.83 2.79 1.21
CA VAL A 77 23.35 1.77 0.27
C VAL A 77 21.82 1.84 0.11
N ALA A 78 21.07 2.07 1.19
CA ALA A 78 19.62 2.27 1.11
C ALA A 78 19.25 3.50 0.27
N ASP A 79 19.99 4.61 0.44
CA ASP A 79 19.80 5.82 -0.34
C ASP A 79 20.15 5.62 -1.83
N GLU A 80 21.21 4.86 -2.12
CA GLU A 80 21.60 4.49 -3.48
C GLU A 80 20.50 3.66 -4.16
N LEU A 81 19.94 2.66 -3.48
CA LEU A 81 18.85 1.84 -3.99
C LEU A 81 17.59 2.67 -4.27
N ALA A 82 17.22 3.57 -3.36
CA ALA A 82 16.10 4.48 -3.55
C ALA A 82 16.32 5.43 -4.74
N ALA A 83 17.54 5.96 -4.91
CA ALA A 83 17.92 6.85 -6.02
C ALA A 83 17.87 6.16 -7.39
N LEU A 84 17.96 4.83 -7.46
CA LEU A 84 17.76 4.08 -8.71
C LEU A 84 16.29 4.12 -9.17
N GLY A 85 15.34 4.39 -8.27
CA GLY A 85 13.93 4.63 -8.59
C GLY A 85 13.15 3.39 -9.07
N ARG A 86 13.64 2.18 -8.76
CA ARG A 86 13.10 0.92 -9.30
C ARG A 86 12.37 0.12 -8.24
N ASP A 87 11.15 -0.30 -8.55
CA ASP A 87 10.19 -0.98 -7.67
C ASP A 87 10.77 -2.27 -7.10
N TYR A 88 11.46 -3.05 -7.95
CA TYR A 88 12.08 -4.32 -7.56
C TYR A 88 13.38 -4.16 -6.77
N LEU A 89 13.79 -2.93 -6.49
CA LEU A 89 14.87 -2.57 -5.58
C LEU A 89 14.35 -1.91 -4.29
N ASP A 90 13.02 -1.77 -4.13
CA ASP A 90 12.42 -1.35 -2.87
C ASP A 90 12.87 -2.31 -1.76
N LEU A 91 13.29 -1.75 -0.63
CA LEU A 91 13.76 -2.54 0.50
C LEU A 91 12.64 -3.41 1.03
N THR A 92 12.95 -4.68 1.30
CA THR A 92 12.04 -5.53 2.06
C THR A 92 12.35 -5.42 3.55
N GLU A 93 11.48 -6.00 4.38
CA GLU A 93 11.74 -6.11 5.81
C GLU A 93 13.11 -6.77 6.11
N SER A 94 13.59 -7.67 5.25
CA SER A 94 14.89 -8.32 5.44
C SER A 94 16.06 -7.35 5.30
N GLU A 95 16.00 -6.40 4.37
CA GLU A 95 17.01 -5.35 4.23
C GLU A 95 16.89 -4.35 5.38
N TYR A 96 15.67 -3.96 5.77
CA TYR A 96 15.45 -3.13 6.96
C TYR A 96 16.04 -3.77 8.23
N ALA A 97 15.91 -5.08 8.41
CA ALA A 97 16.53 -5.80 9.52
C ALA A 97 18.07 -5.66 9.54
N LEU A 98 18.73 -5.73 8.38
CA LEU A 98 20.18 -5.51 8.28
C LEU A 98 20.56 -4.06 8.60
N LEU A 99 19.77 -3.08 8.15
CA LEU A 99 19.99 -1.66 8.47
C LEU A 99 19.80 -1.39 9.96
N LEU A 100 18.75 -1.95 10.58
CA LEU A 100 18.52 -1.85 12.03
C LEU A 100 19.69 -2.43 12.82
N GLU A 101 20.21 -3.57 12.38
CA GLU A 101 21.37 -4.21 13.00
C GLU A 101 22.64 -3.35 12.87
N ALA A 102 22.93 -2.78 11.68
CA ALA A 102 24.06 -1.90 11.47
C ALA A 102 24.00 -0.67 12.40
N VAL A 103 22.84 -0.02 12.46
CA VAL A 103 22.60 1.15 13.30
C VAL A 103 22.65 0.79 14.79
N ALA A 104 22.17 -0.39 15.19
CA ALA A 104 22.25 -0.82 16.58
C ALA A 104 23.67 -1.08 17.07
N ARG A 105 24.58 -1.47 16.16
CA ARG A 105 25.99 -1.75 16.51
C ARG A 105 26.89 -0.52 16.49
N GLY A 106 26.67 0.42 15.58
CA GLY A 106 27.57 1.57 15.41
C GLY A 106 26.91 2.89 15.04
N GLY A 107 25.57 2.96 15.06
CA GLY A 107 24.82 4.16 14.75
C GLY A 107 24.29 4.90 15.98
N SER A 108 23.52 5.96 15.70
CA SER A 108 22.89 6.84 16.68
C SER A 108 21.37 6.65 16.76
N TYR A 109 20.75 7.17 17.83
CA TYR A 109 19.28 7.24 17.92
C TYR A 109 18.65 8.00 16.75
N ALA A 110 19.27 9.11 16.29
CA ALA A 110 18.72 9.89 15.18
C ALA A 110 18.66 9.08 13.89
N GLN A 111 19.70 8.30 13.59
CA GLN A 111 19.71 7.38 12.44
C GLN A 111 18.68 6.28 12.59
N PHE A 112 18.54 5.72 13.78
CA PHE A 112 17.56 4.68 14.07
C PHE A 112 16.12 5.19 13.92
N ALA A 113 15.81 6.35 14.49
CA ALA A 113 14.52 7.01 14.37
C ALA A 113 14.19 7.35 12.90
N ALA A 114 15.17 7.85 12.14
CA ALA A 114 15.01 8.08 10.70
C ALA A 114 14.72 6.78 9.94
N LEU A 115 15.38 5.68 10.30
CA LEU A 115 15.15 4.37 9.70
C LEU A 115 13.75 3.83 10.01
N LEU A 116 13.28 3.95 11.26
CA LEU A 116 11.89 3.64 11.63
C LEU A 116 10.89 4.52 10.87
N GLY A 117 11.21 5.79 10.65
CA GLY A 117 10.40 6.69 9.81
C GLY A 117 10.30 6.24 8.34
N ARG A 118 11.35 5.61 7.79
CA ARG A 118 11.28 4.97 6.46
C ARG A 118 10.42 3.71 6.50
N MET A 119 10.59 2.87 7.53
CA MET A 119 9.78 1.67 7.72
C MET A 119 8.29 2.00 7.86
N GLN A 120 7.92 3.12 8.52
CA GLN A 120 6.56 3.62 8.60
C GLN A 120 5.91 3.77 7.22
N ALA A 121 6.67 4.11 6.18
CA ALA A 121 6.18 4.31 4.82
C ALA A 121 6.15 3.03 3.98
N ASP A 122 7.08 2.11 4.23
CA ASP A 122 7.28 0.91 3.40
C ASP A 122 6.61 -0.36 3.97
N LEU A 123 6.42 -0.44 5.29
CA LEU A 123 5.95 -1.64 5.98
C LEU A 123 4.72 -1.34 6.86
N ASN A 124 3.73 -2.23 6.82
CA ASN A 124 2.54 -2.15 7.68
C ASN A 124 2.77 -2.86 9.02
N GLN A 125 3.44 -4.01 9.01
CA GLN A 125 3.67 -4.83 10.20
C GLN A 125 5.05 -5.47 10.16
N LEU A 126 5.59 -5.82 11.34
CA LEU A 126 6.91 -6.42 11.47
C LEU A 126 6.83 -7.86 11.99
N ARG A 127 7.66 -8.73 11.45
CA ARG A 127 7.89 -10.09 11.95
C ARG A 127 8.52 -10.05 13.34
N PRO A 128 8.30 -11.08 14.18
CA PRO A 128 8.89 -11.17 15.51
C PRO A 128 10.41 -10.96 15.55
N SER A 129 11.15 -11.44 14.54
CA SER A 129 12.60 -11.24 14.44
C SER A 129 13.00 -9.78 14.30
N THR A 130 12.24 -9.00 13.53
CA THR A 130 12.54 -7.57 13.29
C THR A 130 12.11 -6.73 14.50
N LEU A 131 10.97 -7.08 15.14
CA LEU A 131 10.56 -6.46 16.40
C LEU A 131 11.63 -6.62 17.49
N ALA A 132 12.26 -7.80 17.57
CA ALA A 132 13.33 -8.04 18.53
C ALA A 132 14.56 -7.16 18.25
N LEU A 133 14.89 -6.87 16.98
CA LEU A 133 15.94 -5.91 16.63
C LEU A 133 15.57 -4.50 17.06
N VAL A 134 14.31 -4.10 16.85
CA VAL A 134 13.81 -2.80 17.26
C VAL A 134 13.91 -2.65 18.77
N GLU A 135 13.35 -3.58 19.54
CA GLU A 135 13.40 -3.57 21.01
C GLU A 135 14.84 -3.56 21.55
N ARG A 136 15.72 -4.39 20.97
CA ARG A 136 17.12 -4.49 21.40
C ARG A 136 17.87 -3.17 21.25
N PHE A 137 17.58 -2.37 20.21
CA PHE A 137 18.20 -1.05 20.03
C PHE A 137 17.98 -0.16 21.25
N PHE A 138 16.77 -0.16 21.80
CA PHE A 138 16.41 0.71 22.92
C PHE A 138 17.07 0.35 24.26
N ALA A 139 17.73 -0.81 24.32
CA ALA A 139 18.60 -1.21 25.43
C ALA A 139 20.07 -0.80 25.25
N THR A 140 20.44 -0.18 24.11
CA THR A 140 21.82 0.22 23.82
C THR A 140 22.19 1.58 24.41
N PRO A 141 23.49 1.86 24.64
CA PRO A 141 23.95 3.20 24.98
C PRO A 141 23.58 4.27 23.94
N GLY A 142 23.53 3.90 22.65
CA GLY A 142 23.14 4.80 21.57
C GLY A 142 21.69 5.28 21.69
N ALA A 143 20.78 4.44 22.18
CA ALA A 143 19.42 4.84 22.48
C ALA A 143 19.31 5.70 23.76
N ALA A 144 20.09 5.38 24.79
CA ALA A 144 20.13 6.17 26.03
C ALA A 144 20.66 7.60 25.77
N ALA A 145 21.60 7.77 24.84
CA ALA A 145 22.14 9.07 24.44
C ALA A 145 21.08 10.03 23.88
N ALA A 146 19.90 9.53 23.46
CA ALA A 146 18.81 10.38 22.99
C ALA A 146 18.29 11.37 24.06
N PHE A 147 18.45 11.02 25.34
CA PHE A 147 18.02 11.82 26.50
C PHE A 147 19.06 12.82 26.99
N ALA A 148 20.27 12.81 26.41
CA ALA A 148 21.30 13.79 26.74
C ALA A 148 20.82 15.22 26.43
N GLU A 149 21.44 16.22 27.07
CA GLU A 149 21.12 17.63 26.83
C GLU A 149 21.26 17.97 25.33
N GLY A 150 20.24 18.63 24.77
CA GLY A 150 20.15 18.92 23.34
C GLY A 150 19.82 17.73 22.44
N GLY A 151 19.65 16.53 22.99
CA GLY A 151 19.23 15.33 22.27
C GLY A 151 17.75 15.32 21.88
N PRO A 152 17.33 14.46 20.93
CA PRO A 152 15.94 14.42 20.44
C PRO A 152 14.88 14.11 21.51
N MET A 153 15.28 13.47 22.61
CA MET A 153 14.41 13.10 23.74
C MET A 153 14.76 13.85 25.02
N ALA A 154 15.56 14.92 24.95
CA ALA A 154 15.92 15.75 26.09
C ALA A 154 14.67 16.25 26.84
N GLY A 155 14.64 16.08 28.15
CA GLY A 155 13.52 16.50 29.01
C GLY A 155 12.26 15.63 28.93
N ARG A 156 12.25 14.56 28.13
CA ARG A 156 11.09 13.64 27.99
C ARG A 156 11.14 12.42 28.89
N GLY A 157 12.26 12.19 29.58
CA GLY A 157 12.48 11.04 30.46
C GLY A 157 13.95 10.83 30.75
N VAL A 158 14.27 9.69 31.37
CA VAL A 158 15.64 9.32 31.78
C VAL A 158 16.15 8.05 31.08
N GLY A 159 15.38 7.52 30.13
CA GLY A 159 15.66 6.26 29.46
C GLY A 159 14.44 5.72 28.74
N TRP A 160 14.57 4.54 28.15
CA TRP A 160 13.49 3.85 27.45
C TRP A 160 12.91 2.73 28.30
N GLU A 161 11.63 2.47 28.14
CA GLU A 161 10.97 1.26 28.62
C GLU A 161 10.10 0.65 27.53
N ALA A 162 10.11 -0.68 27.44
CA ALA A 162 9.32 -1.43 26.48
C ALA A 162 8.15 -2.14 27.18
N ALA A 163 6.96 -2.00 26.63
CA ALA A 163 5.79 -2.77 26.97
C ALA A 163 5.40 -3.61 25.75
N ARG A 164 5.41 -4.93 25.92
CA ARG A 164 5.08 -5.85 24.84
C ARG A 164 3.59 -6.11 24.81
N TRP A 165 3.06 -6.10 23.59
CA TRP A 165 1.70 -6.52 23.25
C TRP A 165 0.63 -5.66 23.90
N VAL A 166 0.78 -4.35 23.73
CA VAL A 166 -0.24 -3.38 24.11
C VAL A 166 -1.38 -3.41 23.10
N ALA A 167 -2.60 -3.26 23.60
CA ALA A 167 -3.79 -3.23 22.76
C ALA A 167 -4.00 -1.83 22.17
N VAL A 168 -4.57 -1.81 20.96
CA VAL A 168 -5.09 -0.62 20.29
C VAL A 168 -6.56 -0.87 20.00
N ASP A 169 -7.44 0.01 20.46
CA ASP A 169 -8.86 -0.15 20.24
C ASP A 169 -9.29 0.23 18.81
N ARG A 170 -10.58 0.06 18.51
CA ARG A 170 -11.13 0.35 17.17
C ARG A 170 -11.07 1.83 16.78
N SER A 171 -10.86 2.74 17.74
CA SER A 171 -10.65 4.16 17.48
C SER A 171 -9.19 4.50 17.18
N GLY A 172 -8.27 3.54 17.40
CA GLY A 172 -6.84 3.75 17.29
C GLY A 172 -6.18 4.21 18.59
N PHE A 173 -6.90 4.21 19.71
CA PHE A 173 -6.35 4.60 21.01
C PHE A 173 -5.70 3.43 21.73
N SER A 174 -4.53 3.67 22.34
CA SER A 174 -3.88 2.73 23.23
C SER A 174 -3.88 3.26 24.66
N ALA A 175 -4.49 2.51 25.58
CA ALA A 175 -4.51 2.88 27.00
C ALA A 175 -3.11 2.91 27.63
N ASP A 176 -2.23 2.01 27.21
CA ASP A 176 -0.84 1.94 27.69
C ASP A 176 0.01 3.12 27.18
N ALA A 177 -0.25 3.61 25.97
CA ALA A 177 0.45 4.75 25.41
C ALA A 177 -0.16 6.10 25.83
N GLY A 178 -1.45 6.13 26.14
CA GLY A 178 -2.19 7.33 26.51
C GLY A 178 -2.47 8.28 25.35
N GLU A 179 -2.22 7.87 24.10
CA GLU A 179 -2.40 8.68 22.89
C GLU A 179 -2.99 7.83 21.73
N PRO A 180 -3.73 8.45 20.80
CA PRO A 180 -4.20 7.77 19.61
C PRO A 180 -3.10 7.64 18.54
N LEU A 181 -3.14 6.54 17.80
CA LEU A 181 -2.38 6.37 16.58
C LEU A 181 -2.87 7.33 15.49
N GLY A 182 -1.94 7.72 14.62
CA GLY A 182 -2.23 8.51 13.43
C GLY A 182 -2.84 7.68 12.31
N CYS A 183 -3.58 8.38 11.45
CA CYS A 183 -4.08 7.88 10.18
C CYS A 183 -3.13 8.32 9.07
N ILE A 184 -2.12 7.51 8.77
CA ILE A 184 -1.03 7.84 7.85
C ILE A 184 -1.36 7.31 6.46
N ASP A 185 -1.40 8.22 5.49
CA ASP A 185 -1.68 7.92 4.08
C ASP A 185 -0.39 7.83 3.24
N LEU A 186 -0.52 7.58 1.94
CA LEU A 186 0.56 7.68 0.97
C LEU A 186 1.11 9.10 0.90
N SER A 187 2.43 9.19 0.70
CA SER A 187 3.06 10.46 0.36
C SER A 187 2.60 10.95 -1.02
N PRO A 188 2.75 12.26 -1.34
CA PRO A 188 2.42 12.77 -2.67
C PRO A 188 3.12 12.02 -3.80
N ALA A 189 4.38 11.63 -3.61
CA ALA A 189 5.12 10.81 -4.57
C ALA A 189 4.56 9.37 -4.67
N GLY A 190 4.13 8.79 -3.55
CA GLY A 190 3.46 7.50 -3.51
C GLY A 190 2.15 7.48 -4.29
N TRP A 191 1.33 8.54 -4.15
CA TRP A 191 0.12 8.73 -4.94
C TRP A 191 0.40 8.81 -6.44
N GLN A 192 1.36 9.64 -6.86
CA GLN A 192 1.70 9.78 -8.28
C GLN A 192 2.22 8.47 -8.87
N SER A 193 3.07 7.75 -8.12
CA SER A 193 3.57 6.45 -8.53
C SER A 193 2.44 5.43 -8.68
N LEU A 194 1.55 5.31 -7.69
CA LEU A 194 0.44 4.37 -7.74
C LEU A 194 -0.51 4.67 -8.90
N LEU A 195 -0.87 5.95 -9.09
CA LEU A 195 -1.74 6.39 -10.17
C LEU A 195 -1.13 6.08 -11.54
N GLY A 196 0.16 6.37 -11.73
CA GLY A 196 0.89 6.06 -12.96
C GLY A 196 0.92 4.55 -13.26
N THR A 197 1.22 3.72 -12.26
CA THR A 197 1.22 2.25 -12.44
C THR A 197 -0.16 1.71 -12.83
N ILE A 198 -1.24 2.19 -12.20
CA ILE A 198 -2.61 1.77 -12.56
C ILE A 198 -2.97 2.23 -13.97
N PHE A 199 -2.57 3.45 -14.34
CA PHE A 199 -2.81 4.01 -15.65
C PHE A 199 -2.11 3.19 -16.76
N ASP A 200 -0.83 2.88 -16.57
CA ASP A 200 -0.06 2.07 -17.52
C ASP A 200 -0.63 0.65 -17.62
N ALA A 201 -0.98 0.04 -16.49
CA ALA A 201 -1.57 -1.29 -16.45
C ALA A 201 -2.95 -1.34 -17.13
N MET A 202 -3.78 -0.30 -16.97
CA MET A 202 -5.05 -0.16 -17.70
C MET A 202 -4.84 -0.13 -19.22
N GLY A 203 -3.80 0.57 -19.71
CA GLY A 203 -3.49 0.66 -21.13
C GLY A 203 -2.88 -0.61 -21.72
N ALA A 204 -2.16 -1.39 -20.92
CA ALA A 204 -1.53 -2.64 -21.32
C ALA A 204 -2.44 -3.89 -21.17
N ALA A 205 -3.55 -3.77 -20.45
CA ALA A 205 -4.48 -4.88 -20.24
C ALA A 205 -5.07 -5.39 -21.56
N ARG A 206 -5.17 -6.71 -21.74
CA ARG A 206 -5.74 -7.36 -22.95
C ARG A 206 -7.15 -6.88 -23.34
N HIS A 207 -7.83 -6.23 -22.39
CA HIS A 207 -9.21 -5.78 -22.44
C HIS A 207 -9.32 -4.25 -22.32
N GLY A 208 -8.26 -3.53 -21.94
CA GLY A 208 -8.24 -2.07 -21.95
C GLY A 208 -7.60 -1.57 -23.24
N THR A 209 -8.23 -0.63 -23.94
CA THR A 209 -7.54 0.07 -25.03
C THR A 209 -6.94 1.36 -24.51
N GLU A 210 -5.74 1.72 -24.99
CA GLU A 210 -5.11 3.02 -24.73
C GLU A 210 -6.07 4.20 -24.98
N GLN A 211 -6.95 4.07 -25.98
CA GLN A 211 -7.99 5.06 -26.27
C GLN A 211 -9.06 5.10 -25.17
N ALA A 212 -9.61 3.95 -24.75
CA ALA A 212 -10.61 3.88 -23.68
C ALA A 212 -10.09 4.48 -22.37
N ARG A 213 -8.81 4.25 -22.06
CA ARG A 213 -8.13 4.85 -20.91
C ARG A 213 -8.08 6.37 -21.01
N ARG A 214 -7.60 6.92 -22.14
CA ARG A 214 -7.53 8.38 -22.37
C ARG A 214 -8.91 9.04 -22.36
N ASP A 215 -9.90 8.40 -22.97
CA ASP A 215 -11.28 8.89 -22.99
C ASP A 215 -11.86 8.97 -21.58
N PHE A 216 -11.58 7.97 -20.73
CA PHE A 216 -12.03 7.98 -19.35
C PHE A 216 -11.32 9.03 -18.50
N GLU A 217 -10.01 9.18 -18.65
CA GLU A 217 -9.25 10.24 -17.98
C GLU A 217 -9.79 11.63 -18.33
N ALA A 218 -10.01 11.90 -19.61
CA ALA A 218 -10.60 13.14 -20.08
C ALA A 218 -12.02 13.33 -19.53
N TRP A 219 -12.83 12.27 -19.53
CA TRP A 219 -14.18 12.31 -18.98
C TRP A 219 -14.18 12.65 -17.49
N LEU A 220 -13.31 12.03 -16.69
CA LEU A 220 -13.17 12.33 -15.26
C LEU A 220 -12.71 13.78 -15.03
N SER A 221 -11.78 14.29 -15.85
CA SER A 221 -11.33 15.68 -15.79
C SER A 221 -12.45 16.68 -16.06
N CYS A 222 -13.34 16.39 -17.00
CA CYS A 222 -14.42 17.28 -17.39
C CYS A 222 -15.63 17.25 -16.44
N HIS A 223 -15.85 16.15 -15.73
CA HIS A 223 -17.09 15.93 -15.00
C HIS A 223 -16.93 15.75 -13.50
N GLY A 224 -15.72 15.51 -13.00
CA GLY A 224 -15.40 15.41 -11.57
C GLY A 224 -15.44 16.75 -10.84
N PRO A 225 -14.88 16.83 -9.61
CA PRO A 225 -14.29 15.73 -8.86
C PRO A 225 -15.35 14.71 -8.40
N TYR A 226 -14.93 13.44 -8.29
CA TYR A 226 -15.70 12.38 -7.64
C TYR A 226 -14.84 11.82 -6.52
N GLU A 227 -15.40 11.74 -5.32
CA GLU A 227 -14.65 11.35 -4.11
C GLU A 227 -15.14 10.04 -3.51
N ALA A 228 -16.28 9.51 -3.98
CA ALA A 228 -16.78 8.20 -3.58
C ALA A 228 -17.03 7.34 -4.82
N ILE A 229 -16.20 6.35 -5.06
CA ILE A 229 -16.34 5.48 -6.22
C ILE A 229 -17.04 4.20 -5.79
N ILE A 230 -18.12 3.85 -6.47
CA ILE A 230 -18.90 2.65 -6.18
C ILE A 230 -18.68 1.65 -7.31
N ASP A 231 -18.18 0.48 -6.94
CA ASP A 231 -18.14 -0.69 -7.81
C ASP A 231 -19.56 -1.24 -7.97
N GLY A 232 -20.21 -0.83 -9.06
CA GLY A 232 -21.60 -1.15 -9.30
C GLY A 232 -21.82 -2.63 -9.65
N ALA A 233 -20.83 -3.29 -10.26
CA ALA A 233 -20.92 -4.71 -10.59
C ALA A 233 -20.86 -5.56 -9.32
N ASN A 234 -19.91 -5.28 -8.43
CA ASN A 234 -19.80 -5.95 -7.14
C ASN A 234 -21.04 -5.74 -6.27
N ALA A 235 -21.56 -4.51 -6.21
CA ALA A 235 -22.79 -4.20 -5.47
C ALA A 235 -24.02 -4.96 -6.01
N ALA A 236 -24.19 -5.03 -7.33
CA ALA A 236 -25.34 -5.67 -7.97
C ALA A 236 -25.33 -7.21 -7.89
N LEU A 237 -24.17 -7.81 -7.62
CA LEU A 237 -23.97 -9.27 -7.58
C LEU A 237 -23.79 -9.79 -6.15
N PHE A 238 -23.89 -8.93 -5.14
CA PHE A 238 -23.66 -9.29 -3.74
C PHE A 238 -24.58 -10.43 -3.27
N GLY A 239 -23.97 -11.45 -2.66
CA GLY A 239 -24.68 -12.58 -2.04
C GLY A 239 -25.30 -13.59 -3.02
N ARG A 240 -24.99 -13.50 -4.31
CA ARG A 240 -25.53 -14.41 -5.34
C ARG A 240 -24.51 -15.49 -5.68
N HIS A 241 -24.91 -16.77 -5.58
CA HIS A 241 -24.01 -17.93 -5.73
C HIS A 241 -23.93 -18.50 -7.16
N ASP A 242 -24.90 -18.19 -8.02
CA ASP A 242 -24.89 -18.54 -9.45
C ASP A 242 -24.90 -17.27 -10.29
N PRO A 243 -24.22 -17.21 -11.46
CA PRO A 243 -24.19 -16.02 -12.30
C PRO A 243 -25.60 -15.72 -12.81
N PRO A 244 -26.31 -14.72 -12.25
CA PRO A 244 -27.58 -14.32 -12.81
C PRO A 244 -27.28 -13.50 -14.05
N HIS A 245 -28.06 -13.69 -15.12
CA HIS A 245 -27.94 -12.84 -16.30
C HIS A 245 -28.33 -11.38 -16.02
N THR A 246 -28.98 -11.10 -14.88
CA THR A 246 -29.57 -9.79 -14.52
C THR A 246 -28.97 -9.16 -13.26
N LEU A 247 -28.70 -7.86 -13.32
CA LEU A 247 -28.18 -7.04 -12.22
C LEU A 247 -29.30 -6.65 -11.24
N ASP A 248 -29.00 -6.68 -9.94
CA ASP A 248 -29.89 -6.11 -8.93
C ASP A 248 -29.59 -4.62 -8.73
N LEU A 249 -30.23 -3.76 -9.52
CA LEU A 249 -30.08 -2.31 -9.38
C LEU A 249 -30.55 -1.79 -8.02
N GLY A 250 -31.46 -2.49 -7.36
CA GLY A 250 -31.90 -2.17 -6.00
C GLY A 250 -30.76 -2.32 -4.98
N GLN A 251 -29.89 -3.32 -5.15
CA GLN A 251 -28.66 -3.44 -4.34
C GLN A 251 -27.69 -2.28 -4.59
N VAL A 252 -27.45 -1.91 -5.86
CA VAL A 252 -26.58 -0.77 -6.20
C VAL A 252 -27.13 0.52 -5.58
N ARG A 253 -28.44 0.74 -5.68
CA ARG A 253 -29.12 1.90 -5.08
C ARG A 253 -29.02 1.91 -3.56
N ALA A 254 -29.18 0.76 -2.90
CA ALA A 254 -29.02 0.67 -1.44
C ALA A 254 -27.59 1.04 -0.98
N VAL A 255 -26.57 0.58 -1.71
CA VAL A 255 -25.17 0.96 -1.46
C VAL A 255 -24.97 2.47 -1.71
N TRP A 256 -25.50 3.00 -2.80
CA TRP A 256 -25.48 4.42 -3.10
C TRP A 256 -26.11 5.28 -1.99
N ASP A 257 -27.30 4.91 -1.53
CA ASP A 257 -28.01 5.64 -0.48
C ASP A 257 -27.21 5.60 0.84
N ALA A 258 -26.59 4.47 1.17
CA ALA A 258 -25.69 4.36 2.32
C ALA A 258 -24.43 5.25 2.17
N VAL A 259 -23.87 5.36 0.96
CA VAL A 259 -22.75 6.27 0.67
C VAL A 259 -23.18 7.72 0.84
N GLN A 260 -24.33 8.13 0.31
CA GLN A 260 -24.85 9.49 0.47
C GLN A 260 -25.17 9.83 1.93
N LEU A 261 -25.66 8.86 2.70
CA LEU A 261 -25.91 9.04 4.13
C LEU A 261 -24.59 9.18 4.92
N ARG A 262 -23.61 8.33 4.63
CA ARG A 262 -22.35 8.30 5.38
C ARG A 262 -21.40 9.44 5.00
N PHE A 263 -21.46 9.87 3.75
CA PHE A 263 -20.59 10.84 3.11
C PHE A 263 -21.43 11.88 2.35
N PRO A 264 -22.22 12.72 3.05
CA PRO A 264 -23.13 13.67 2.40
C PRO A 264 -22.41 14.72 1.55
N ASP A 265 -21.16 15.05 1.92
CA ASP A 265 -20.35 16.05 1.25
C ASP A 265 -19.58 15.49 0.04
N LEU A 266 -19.43 14.15 -0.06
CA LEU A 266 -18.71 13.54 -1.17
C LEU A 266 -19.63 13.34 -2.36
N ARG A 267 -19.10 13.55 -3.57
CA ARG A 267 -19.82 13.27 -4.81
C ARG A 267 -19.51 11.86 -5.32
N PRO A 268 -20.46 10.89 -5.19
CA PRO A 268 -20.23 9.57 -5.72
C PRO A 268 -20.35 9.44 -7.24
N LEU A 269 -19.61 8.46 -7.74
CA LEU A 269 -19.64 7.93 -9.10
C LEU A 269 -19.85 6.42 -9.02
N VAL A 270 -20.91 5.93 -9.67
CA VAL A 270 -21.09 4.49 -9.92
C VAL A 270 -20.36 4.12 -11.19
N VAL A 271 -19.56 3.06 -11.16
CA VAL A 271 -18.94 2.45 -12.34
C VAL A 271 -19.57 1.10 -12.63
N LEU A 272 -19.99 0.87 -13.87
CA LEU A 272 -20.59 -0.40 -14.32
C LEU A 272 -19.91 -0.94 -15.57
N SER A 273 -19.83 -2.26 -15.70
CA SER A 273 -19.34 -2.92 -16.91
C SER A 273 -20.23 -2.73 -18.15
N SER A 274 -19.58 -2.69 -19.31
CA SER A 274 -20.18 -2.48 -20.62
C SER A 274 -21.17 -3.55 -21.07
N GLY A 275 -20.96 -4.81 -20.67
CA GLY A 275 -21.83 -5.95 -20.98
C GLY A 275 -23.26 -5.78 -20.46
N LYS A 276 -23.47 -4.81 -19.58
CA LYS A 276 -24.73 -4.55 -18.89
C LYS A 276 -25.44 -3.28 -19.36
N ARG A 277 -24.85 -2.52 -20.29
CA ARG A 277 -25.46 -1.34 -20.96
C ARG A 277 -26.82 -1.66 -21.59
N ARG A 278 -26.93 -2.82 -22.24
CA ARG A 278 -28.17 -3.26 -22.92
C ARG A 278 -29.27 -3.63 -21.93
N GLU A 279 -28.91 -4.23 -20.80
CA GLU A 279 -29.88 -4.57 -19.75
C GLU A 279 -30.44 -3.31 -19.10
N VAL A 280 -29.58 -2.34 -18.81
CA VAL A 280 -29.97 -1.00 -18.32
C VAL A 280 -30.88 -0.28 -19.32
N ALA A 281 -30.53 -0.30 -20.60
CA ALA A 281 -31.29 0.37 -21.67
C ALA A 281 -32.62 -0.34 -22.03
N ALA A 282 -32.76 -1.63 -21.72
CA ALA A 282 -33.95 -2.43 -22.02
C ALA A 282 -34.99 -2.43 -20.89
N ARG A 283 -34.69 -1.82 -19.73
CA ARG A 283 -35.65 -1.72 -18.62
C ARG A 283 -36.71 -0.66 -18.91
N ASP A 284 -37.93 -0.97 -18.50
CA ASP A 284 -39.05 -0.04 -18.57
C ASP A 284 -38.73 1.21 -17.73
N PRO A 285 -38.78 2.43 -18.31
CA PRO A 285 -38.58 3.68 -17.57
C PRO A 285 -39.55 3.88 -16.39
N SER A 286 -40.64 3.12 -16.31
CA SER A 286 -41.54 3.10 -15.15
C SER A 286 -40.96 2.35 -13.94
N ASP A 287 -39.92 1.55 -14.12
CA ASP A 287 -39.14 0.94 -13.04
C ASP A 287 -38.34 2.00 -12.28
N ALA A 288 -38.55 2.07 -10.96
CA ALA A 288 -37.97 3.12 -10.12
C ALA A 288 -36.44 3.09 -10.09
N ASP A 289 -35.82 1.92 -10.24
CA ASP A 289 -34.36 1.77 -10.22
C ASP A 289 -33.75 2.07 -11.60
N ALA A 290 -34.46 1.76 -12.69
CA ALA A 290 -34.10 2.19 -14.04
C ALA A 290 -34.15 3.72 -14.18
N ALA A 291 -35.23 4.35 -13.70
CA ALA A 291 -35.38 5.80 -13.69
C ALA A 291 -34.27 6.48 -12.86
N TRP A 292 -33.93 5.90 -11.70
CA TRP A 292 -32.82 6.36 -10.85
C TRP A 292 -31.48 6.29 -11.60
N LEU A 293 -31.21 5.19 -12.31
CA LEU A 293 -29.96 5.01 -13.04
C LEU A 293 -29.83 5.98 -14.23
N LEU A 294 -30.91 6.21 -14.98
CA LEU A 294 -30.97 7.21 -16.05
C LEU A 294 -30.74 8.63 -15.51
N ARG A 295 -31.24 8.94 -14.32
CA ARG A 295 -30.95 10.19 -13.62
C ARG A 295 -29.45 10.32 -13.31
N LEU A 296 -28.82 9.28 -12.76
CA LEU A 296 -27.36 9.30 -12.51
C LEU A 296 -26.56 9.53 -13.79
N GLN A 297 -26.97 8.91 -14.90
CA GLN A 297 -26.32 9.10 -16.19
C GLN A 297 -26.42 10.56 -16.68
N ARG A 298 -27.58 11.19 -16.55
CA ARG A 298 -27.79 12.62 -16.86
C ARG A 298 -26.95 13.54 -15.97
N GLU A 299 -26.87 13.22 -14.68
CA GLU A 299 -26.08 13.96 -13.68
C GLU A 299 -24.57 13.65 -13.75
N ARG A 300 -24.15 12.81 -14.70
CA ARG A 300 -22.78 12.31 -14.86
C ARG A 300 -22.25 11.52 -13.66
N ARG A 301 -23.11 11.03 -12.78
CA ARG A 301 -22.75 10.22 -11.61
C ARG A 301 -22.76 8.71 -11.87
N LEU A 302 -22.89 8.33 -13.14
CA LEU A 302 -22.74 6.97 -13.63
C LEU A 302 -21.75 6.97 -14.79
N TYR A 303 -20.73 6.14 -14.71
CA TYR A 303 -19.87 5.80 -15.83
C TYR A 303 -20.07 4.34 -16.19
N VAL A 304 -20.38 4.06 -17.45
CA VAL A 304 -20.43 2.69 -17.95
C VAL A 304 -19.21 2.47 -18.82
N THR A 305 -18.45 1.42 -18.57
CA THR A 305 -17.20 1.20 -19.30
C THR A 305 -17.43 0.90 -20.78
N PRO A 306 -16.41 1.06 -21.64
CA PRO A 306 -16.46 0.63 -23.03
C PRO A 306 -16.55 -0.89 -23.18
N ARG A 307 -17.03 -1.37 -24.33
CA ARG A 307 -17.13 -2.81 -24.61
C ARG A 307 -15.77 -3.49 -24.46
N ASP A 308 -15.82 -4.72 -23.96
CA ASP A 308 -14.66 -5.59 -23.79
C ASP A 308 -13.58 -5.06 -22.84
N CYS A 309 -13.86 -3.98 -22.10
CA CYS A 309 -13.05 -3.44 -21.01
C CYS A 309 -13.48 -3.98 -19.65
N HIS A 310 -12.50 -4.40 -18.85
CA HIS A 310 -12.69 -4.72 -17.44
C HIS A 310 -12.97 -3.44 -16.66
N ASP A 311 -14.08 -3.40 -15.92
CA ASP A 311 -14.47 -2.25 -15.11
C ASP A 311 -13.57 -1.99 -13.91
N ASP A 312 -12.87 -3.02 -13.44
CA ASP A 312 -11.87 -2.94 -12.38
C ASP A 312 -10.88 -1.81 -12.52
N TRP A 313 -10.30 -1.68 -13.71
CA TRP A 313 -9.34 -0.63 -13.94
C TRP A 313 -9.97 0.76 -13.79
N PHE A 314 -11.24 0.94 -14.18
CA PHE A 314 -11.90 2.23 -14.24
C PHE A 314 -12.28 2.71 -12.85
N TRP A 315 -12.93 1.88 -12.04
CA TRP A 315 -13.22 2.28 -10.67
C TRP A 315 -11.94 2.38 -9.83
N LEU A 316 -10.91 1.56 -10.10
CA LEU A 316 -9.64 1.66 -9.38
C LEU A 316 -8.92 2.96 -9.71
N TYR A 317 -8.79 3.29 -11.00
CA TYR A 317 -8.17 4.54 -11.44
C TYR A 317 -8.94 5.76 -10.91
N ALA A 318 -10.27 5.75 -10.97
CA ALA A 318 -11.08 6.83 -10.44
C ALA A 318 -10.88 7.00 -8.92
N ALA A 319 -10.80 5.89 -8.18
CA ALA A 319 -10.67 5.91 -6.74
C ALA A 319 -9.28 6.40 -6.30
N VAL A 320 -8.21 5.99 -7.00
CA VAL A 320 -6.87 6.51 -6.72
C VAL A 320 -6.75 7.98 -7.13
N ARG A 321 -7.38 8.37 -8.24
CA ARG A 321 -7.40 9.76 -8.69
C ARG A 321 -8.18 10.70 -7.76
N ALA A 322 -9.13 10.17 -6.99
CA ALA A 322 -9.85 10.93 -5.96
C ALA A 322 -8.95 11.41 -4.81
N GLY A 323 -7.75 10.83 -4.65
CA GLY A 323 -6.75 11.23 -3.67
C GLY A 323 -7.15 10.92 -2.23
N GLU A 324 -6.61 11.69 -1.29
CA GLU A 324 -6.69 11.42 0.17
C GLU A 324 -8.12 11.34 0.73
N LYS A 325 -9.08 12.04 0.11
CA LYS A 325 -10.50 12.00 0.51
C LYS A 325 -11.29 10.91 -0.19
N GLY A 326 -10.68 10.26 -1.18
CA GLY A 326 -11.28 9.21 -1.98
C GLY A 326 -11.69 8.01 -1.14
N VAL A 327 -12.89 7.49 -1.39
CA VAL A 327 -13.33 6.19 -0.88
C VAL A 327 -13.77 5.32 -2.06
N LEU A 328 -13.25 4.09 -2.13
CA LEU A 328 -13.75 3.04 -3.00
C LEU A 328 -14.71 2.16 -2.19
N VAL A 329 -15.89 1.92 -2.73
CA VAL A 329 -16.90 1.05 -2.13
C VAL A 329 -17.00 -0.22 -2.95
N THR A 330 -16.37 -1.29 -2.45
CA THR A 330 -16.38 -2.63 -3.06
C THR A 330 -16.12 -3.70 -2.00
N ASN A 331 -16.66 -4.89 -2.20
CA ASN A 331 -16.29 -6.10 -1.47
C ASN A 331 -15.27 -6.96 -2.23
N ASP A 332 -14.81 -6.52 -3.40
CA ASP A 332 -13.73 -7.19 -4.10
C ASP A 332 -12.46 -7.21 -3.24
N GLU A 333 -11.79 -8.36 -3.19
CA GLU A 333 -10.60 -8.56 -2.37
C GLU A 333 -9.33 -8.04 -3.04
N LEU A 334 -9.43 -7.69 -4.34
CA LEU A 334 -8.35 -7.22 -5.20
C LEU A 334 -7.20 -8.23 -5.26
N ARG A 335 -7.54 -9.52 -5.38
CA ARG A 335 -6.59 -10.65 -5.31
C ARG A 335 -6.18 -11.20 -6.67
N ASP A 336 -6.83 -10.78 -7.75
CA ASP A 336 -6.57 -11.33 -9.07
C ASP A 336 -5.20 -10.91 -9.62
N HIS A 337 -4.66 -11.76 -10.52
CA HIS A 337 -3.39 -11.55 -11.22
C HIS A 337 -3.27 -10.19 -11.94
N ILE A 338 -4.40 -9.54 -12.21
CA ILE A 338 -4.51 -8.18 -12.75
C ILE A 338 -3.82 -7.16 -11.84
N TYR A 339 -3.84 -7.36 -10.51
CA TYR A 339 -3.24 -6.44 -9.53
C TYR A 339 -1.80 -6.79 -9.16
N ALA A 340 -1.28 -7.95 -9.60
CA ALA A 340 0.12 -8.33 -9.39
C ALA A 340 1.10 -7.36 -10.09
N LEU A 341 0.59 -6.55 -11.04
CA LEU A 341 1.33 -5.50 -11.74
C LEU A 341 1.49 -4.22 -10.91
N LEU A 342 0.71 -4.06 -9.83
CA LEU A 342 0.75 -2.86 -8.99
C LEU A 342 1.93 -2.92 -8.03
N ARG A 343 2.58 -1.77 -7.78
CA ARG A 343 3.61 -1.65 -6.73
C ARG A 343 3.02 -2.10 -5.38
N PRO A 344 3.44 -3.24 -4.82
CA PRO A 344 2.74 -3.84 -3.68
C PRO A 344 2.66 -2.90 -2.48
N LYS A 345 3.76 -2.20 -2.15
CA LYS A 345 3.82 -1.32 -0.96
C LYS A 345 2.82 -0.16 -1.00
N HIS A 346 2.67 0.52 -2.15
CA HIS A 346 1.74 1.65 -2.26
C HIS A 346 0.29 1.17 -2.33
N PHE A 347 0.05 0.11 -3.10
CA PHE A 347 -1.29 -0.42 -3.29
C PHE A 347 -1.89 -1.00 -2.01
N PHE A 348 -1.13 -1.75 -1.21
CA PHE A 348 -1.64 -2.30 0.05
C PHE A 348 -1.98 -1.21 1.07
N ARG A 349 -1.12 -0.19 1.19
CA ARG A 349 -1.41 0.97 2.04
C ARG A 349 -2.67 1.71 1.61
N TRP A 350 -2.78 1.99 0.31
CA TRP A 350 -3.99 2.62 -0.24
C TRP A 350 -5.24 1.76 0.02
N LYS A 351 -5.14 0.44 -0.18
CA LYS A 351 -6.23 -0.51 0.02
C LYS A 351 -6.79 -0.47 1.44
N GLU A 352 -5.91 -0.46 2.44
CA GLU A 352 -6.31 -0.40 3.86
C GLU A 352 -7.00 0.91 4.23
N ARG A 353 -6.65 2.00 3.53
CA ARG A 353 -7.06 3.36 3.88
C ARG A 353 -8.31 3.86 3.15
N HIS A 354 -8.55 3.37 1.93
CA HIS A 354 -9.55 3.93 1.02
C HIS A 354 -10.69 2.98 0.68
N ILE A 355 -10.63 1.68 1.04
CA ILE A 355 -11.70 0.74 0.69
C ILE A 355 -12.70 0.59 1.83
N ALA A 356 -13.92 1.05 1.59
CA ALA A 356 -15.08 0.72 2.40
C ALA A 356 -15.78 -0.53 1.85
N ARG A 357 -15.95 -1.53 2.72
CA ARG A 357 -16.77 -2.72 2.40
C ARG A 357 -18.23 -2.46 2.71
N PHE A 358 -19.12 -3.34 2.28
CA PHE A 358 -20.53 -3.21 2.57
C PHE A 358 -21.20 -4.55 2.88
N THR A 359 -22.30 -4.50 3.62
CA THR A 359 -23.21 -5.63 3.83
C THR A 359 -24.63 -5.20 3.49
N LEU A 360 -25.29 -6.00 2.67
CA LEU A 360 -26.70 -5.83 2.36
C LEU A 360 -27.52 -6.83 3.18
N PRO A 361 -28.64 -6.41 3.78
CA PRO A 361 -29.55 -7.32 4.46
C PRO A 361 -30.03 -8.40 3.49
N GLN A 362 -30.07 -9.67 3.94
CA GLN A 362 -30.63 -10.74 3.10
C GLN A 362 -32.10 -10.44 2.82
N ARG A 363 -32.45 -10.30 1.54
CA ARG A 363 -33.84 -10.22 1.12
C ARG A 363 -34.44 -11.62 1.30
N PRO A 364 -35.50 -11.82 2.11
CA PRO A 364 -36.12 -13.14 2.21
C PRO A 364 -36.59 -13.59 0.82
N ALA A 365 -36.33 -14.84 0.48
CA ALA A 365 -36.72 -15.44 -0.78
C ALA A 365 -38.24 -15.38 -0.96
N ALA A 366 -38.68 -14.70 -2.02
CA ALA A 366 -40.05 -14.68 -2.55
C ALA A 366 -41.19 -14.23 -1.61
N ALA A 367 -41.57 -12.96 -1.73
CA ALA A 367 -42.97 -12.59 -1.77
C ALA A 367 -43.20 -11.75 -3.05
N PRO A 368 -43.94 -12.25 -4.06
CA PRO A 368 -44.20 -11.49 -5.26
C PRO A 368 -45.13 -10.32 -4.93
N GLY A 369 -44.76 -9.10 -5.36
CA GLY A 369 -45.68 -7.96 -5.37
C GLY A 369 -45.52 -6.91 -4.28
N ARG A 370 -44.45 -6.91 -3.46
CA ARG A 370 -44.13 -5.75 -2.61
C ARG A 370 -42.85 -5.06 -3.07
N ALA A 371 -43.03 -3.96 -3.82
CA ALA A 371 -42.07 -2.88 -3.92
C ALA A 371 -41.96 -2.20 -2.53
N GLY A 372 -41.24 -2.86 -1.62
CA GLY A 372 -41.00 -2.39 -0.26
C GLY A 372 -39.54 -1.99 -0.12
N ALA A 373 -39.32 -0.83 0.49
CA ALA A 373 -38.04 -0.16 0.78
C ALA A 373 -36.81 -1.10 0.76
N ALA A 374 -35.83 -0.77 -0.09
CA ALA A 374 -34.53 -1.43 -0.07
C ALA A 374 -33.98 -1.39 1.36
N ALA A 375 -33.71 -2.56 1.94
CA ALA A 375 -33.14 -2.65 3.26
C ALA A 375 -31.77 -1.94 3.24
N ALA A 376 -31.54 -1.03 4.18
CA ALA A 376 -30.39 -0.13 4.15
C ALA A 376 -29.07 -0.91 4.18
N ALA A 377 -28.17 -0.62 3.24
CA ALA A 377 -26.83 -1.18 3.24
C ALA A 377 -26.03 -0.62 4.43
N TRP A 378 -25.18 -1.44 5.05
CA TRP A 378 -24.20 -0.99 6.03
C TRP A 378 -22.82 -0.91 5.41
N LEU A 379 -22.13 0.22 5.61
CA LEU A 379 -20.76 0.42 5.17
C LEU A 379 -19.79 0.11 6.31
N HIS A 380 -18.82 -0.76 6.04
CA HIS A 380 -17.68 -1.04 6.92
C HIS A 380 -16.52 -0.18 6.45
N LEU A 381 -16.24 0.88 7.20
CA LEU A 381 -15.23 1.86 6.84
C LEU A 381 -13.80 1.33 7.06
N PRO A 382 -12.82 1.88 6.33
CA PRO A 382 -11.40 1.76 6.67
C PRO A 382 -11.12 2.06 8.14
N SER A 383 -10.03 1.48 8.66
CA SER A 383 -9.53 1.77 10.00
C SER A 383 -9.26 3.29 10.15
N PRO A 384 -9.61 3.91 11.30
CA PRO A 384 -9.33 5.31 11.56
C PRO A 384 -7.84 5.59 11.88
N PHE A 385 -7.01 4.54 11.91
CA PHE A 385 -5.56 4.61 12.09
C PHE A 385 -4.87 3.64 11.12
N THR A 386 -3.59 3.88 10.85
CA THR A 386 -2.79 3.03 9.96
C THR A 386 -1.95 2.05 10.78
N PRO A 387 -2.08 0.72 10.58
CA PRO A 387 -1.16 -0.23 11.18
C PRO A 387 0.20 -0.10 10.49
N CYS A 388 1.10 0.68 11.09
CA CYS A 388 2.49 0.84 10.69
C CYS A 388 3.32 1.31 11.89
N VAL A 389 4.64 1.34 11.76
CA VAL A 389 5.51 1.94 12.79
C VAL A 389 5.14 3.41 12.96
N GLN A 390 4.86 3.88 14.17
CA GLN A 390 4.51 5.28 14.42
C GLN A 390 5.24 5.83 15.64
N GLN A 391 5.69 7.08 15.56
CA GLN A 391 6.11 7.85 16.74
C GLN A 391 4.97 8.77 17.18
N LEU A 392 4.56 8.62 18.44
CA LEU A 392 3.52 9.42 19.05
C LEU A 392 4.03 10.84 19.34
N PRO A 393 3.35 11.89 18.88
CA PRO A 393 3.87 13.25 18.93
C PRO A 393 3.92 13.84 20.34
N GLY A 394 3.01 13.43 21.24
CA GLY A 394 2.95 13.94 22.60
C GLY A 394 4.12 13.41 23.44
N SER A 395 4.18 12.10 23.63
CA SER A 395 5.19 11.42 24.45
C SER A 395 6.52 11.20 23.73
N GLY A 396 6.51 11.07 22.40
CA GLY A 396 7.66 10.59 21.62
C GLY A 396 7.84 9.07 21.68
N ALA A 397 6.86 8.34 22.23
CA ALA A 397 6.86 6.88 22.26
C ALA A 397 6.67 6.28 20.87
N TRP A 398 7.22 5.10 20.65
CA TRP A 398 7.09 4.32 19.43
C TRP A 398 6.06 3.23 19.60
N MET A 399 5.14 3.15 18.64
CA MET A 399 4.16 2.08 18.48
C MET A 399 4.56 1.26 17.25
N VAL A 400 4.83 -0.03 17.45
CA VAL A 400 5.36 -0.91 16.41
C VAL A 400 4.46 -2.14 16.28
N PRO A 401 3.73 -2.31 15.16
CA PRO A 401 2.74 -3.37 15.02
C PRO A 401 3.39 -4.71 14.67
N ALA A 402 2.85 -5.78 15.25
CA ALA A 402 3.27 -7.14 14.96
C ALA A 402 2.53 -7.74 13.77
N ALA A 403 3.21 -8.61 13.03
CA ALA A 403 2.63 -9.33 11.90
C ALA A 403 1.93 -10.64 12.30
N ASP A 404 2.19 -11.14 13.52
CA ASP A 404 1.68 -12.43 14.01
C ASP A 404 0.49 -12.30 14.97
N ARG A 405 0.03 -11.07 15.25
CA ARG A 405 -1.05 -10.74 16.18
C ARG A 405 -1.55 -9.30 15.97
N ASP A 406 -2.66 -8.96 16.63
CA ASP A 406 -3.25 -7.61 16.57
C ASP A 406 -2.60 -6.62 17.56
N ASP A 407 -1.81 -7.11 18.51
CA ASP A 407 -1.15 -6.30 19.53
C ASP A 407 0.16 -5.65 19.05
N TRP A 408 0.60 -4.64 19.81
CA TRP A 408 1.70 -3.76 19.43
C TRP A 408 2.85 -3.82 20.42
N LEU A 409 4.07 -3.60 19.94
CA LEU A 409 5.21 -3.25 20.79
C LEU A 409 5.19 -1.74 21.04
N LEU A 410 5.10 -1.35 22.31
CA LEU A 410 5.22 0.03 22.77
C LEU A 410 6.61 0.24 23.36
N ILE A 411 7.29 1.29 22.91
CA ILE A 411 8.57 1.73 23.48
C ILE A 411 8.44 3.20 23.84
N ARG A 412 8.48 3.53 25.13
CA ARG A 412 8.21 4.89 25.61
C ARG A 412 9.33 5.42 26.50
N PRO A 413 9.45 6.75 26.61
CA PRO A 413 10.29 7.35 27.64
C PRO A 413 9.86 6.91 29.03
N ARG A 414 10.83 6.44 29.83
CA ARG A 414 10.63 6.15 31.24
C ARG A 414 10.65 7.45 32.02
N ALA A 415 9.64 7.64 32.87
CA ALA A 415 9.60 8.76 33.80
C ALA A 415 10.85 8.79 34.71
N GLY A 416 11.32 10.00 35.01
CA GLY A 416 12.50 10.26 35.84
C GLY A 416 12.22 10.20 37.33
#